data_AF-B8CKU3-F1
#
_entry.id   AF-B8CKU3-F1
#
_cell.length_a   1.000
_cell.length_b   1.000
_cell.length_c   1.000
_cell.angle_alpha   90.00
_cell.angle_beta   90.00
_cell.angle_gamma   90.00
#
_symmetry.space_group_name_H-M   'P 1'
#
loop_
_entity.id
_entity.type
_entity.pdbx_description
1 polymer ?
#
loop_
_entity_poly.entity_id
_entity_poly.type
_entity_poly.pdbx_seq_one_letter_code
_entity_poly.pdbx_strand_id
1 'polypeptide(L)'
;MSLLRTIGLYGLLIFLLWGCAVDKRPDQYTSAMTVSSLLSAHASHFSQYSELQKALKYRNLSVTDAGQILPINQSVCNAALFYRITQTTLPQYIGKHQDLLSGFYIDVARVNQNWLVVDTDNDFSTIGNQQELTKIAASLMSKVMRHDTIMIRPEPGLDNSSLIDLVQTAKSLFLGHRLQFIVAKHHLALVNNLAVEPLSTTASQSYGFIATTEQTSEARKRMVMTMDSFDVADPIAIVVDSQPLIACMQANKHAILSPTQKVTAAPLKVDTVLLASILPTNADFNRLPEQQQLLSEGKYLSINNQQLSYRVGNKPLSNRCSLLKKGDEDYQYCIDRQQDGDTVITTQKYIMKKQK
;
A
#
# COMPACT_ATOMS: atom_id res chain seq x y z
N MET A 1 -14.10 4.71 -61.81
CA MET A 1 -12.73 4.77 -61.25
C MET A 1 -12.54 5.81 -60.13
N SER A 2 -13.58 6.52 -59.67
CA SER A 2 -13.44 7.58 -58.64
C SER A 2 -13.57 7.05 -57.19
N LEU A 3 -14.54 6.15 -56.92
CA LEU A 3 -14.80 5.66 -55.54
C LEU A 3 -13.67 4.84 -54.91
N LEU A 4 -12.98 3.99 -55.67
CA LEU A 4 -11.87 3.18 -55.12
C LEU A 4 -10.67 4.04 -54.71
N ARG A 5 -10.45 5.18 -55.38
CA ARG A 5 -9.38 6.12 -55.01
C ARG A 5 -9.70 6.86 -53.73
N THR A 6 -10.95 7.25 -53.50
CA THR A 6 -11.37 7.90 -52.26
C THR A 6 -11.29 6.95 -51.07
N ILE A 7 -11.75 5.70 -51.22
CA ILE A 7 -11.68 4.70 -50.15
C ILE A 7 -10.22 4.36 -49.79
N GLY A 8 -9.34 4.24 -50.79
CA GLY A 8 -7.90 4.04 -50.57
C GLY A 8 -7.24 5.23 -49.85
N LEU A 9 -7.61 6.46 -50.19
CA LEU A 9 -7.07 7.65 -49.53
C LEU A 9 -7.51 7.77 -48.07
N TYR A 10 -8.79 7.50 -47.77
CA TYR A 10 -9.30 7.53 -46.39
C TYR A 10 -8.72 6.39 -45.54
N GLY A 11 -8.55 5.19 -46.11
CA GLY A 11 -7.87 4.08 -45.43
C GLY A 11 -6.42 4.41 -45.08
N LEU A 12 -5.70 5.05 -45.99
CA LEU A 12 -4.31 5.49 -45.77
C LEU A 12 -4.23 6.61 -44.71
N LEU A 13 -5.18 7.55 -44.71
CA LEU A 13 -5.26 8.64 -43.72
C LEU A 13 -5.56 8.12 -42.32
N ILE A 14 -6.43 7.12 -42.18
CA ILE A 14 -6.73 6.48 -40.89
C ILE A 14 -5.50 5.72 -40.36
N PHE A 15 -4.76 5.02 -41.24
CA PHE A 15 -3.52 4.34 -40.86
C PHE A 15 -2.40 5.31 -40.45
N LEU A 16 -2.30 6.47 -41.11
CA LEU A 16 -1.31 7.51 -40.77
C LEU A 16 -1.66 8.27 -39.47
N LEU A 17 -2.95 8.37 -39.11
CA LEU A 17 -3.40 9.01 -37.86
C LEU A 17 -3.32 8.07 -36.64
N TRP A 18 -3.27 6.75 -36.83
CA TRP A 18 -3.08 5.77 -35.75
C TRP A 18 -1.63 5.66 -35.26
N GLY A 19 -0.66 6.23 -36.00
CA GLY A 19 0.77 6.16 -35.66
C GLY A 19 1.30 7.29 -34.76
N CYS A 20 0.48 8.29 -34.40
CA CYS A 20 0.94 9.52 -33.74
C CYS A 20 0.29 9.76 -32.37
N ALA A 21 0.26 8.73 -31.52
CA ALA A 21 0.05 8.89 -30.09
C ALA A 21 0.71 7.74 -29.33
N VAL A 22 1.94 7.38 -29.69
CA VAL A 22 2.78 6.59 -28.79
C VAL A 22 3.22 7.57 -27.71
N ASP A 23 2.62 7.46 -26.52
CA ASP A 23 3.07 8.20 -25.35
C ASP A 23 4.55 7.86 -25.16
N LYS A 24 5.44 8.81 -25.49
CA LYS A 24 6.89 8.64 -25.40
C LYS A 24 7.38 8.74 -23.96
N ARG A 25 6.48 8.89 -22.99
CA ARG A 25 6.84 8.77 -21.58
C ARG A 25 7.33 7.35 -21.35
N PRO A 26 8.53 7.16 -20.78
CA PRO A 26 8.94 5.87 -20.25
C PRO A 26 7.80 5.25 -19.45
N ASP A 27 7.59 3.93 -19.53
CA ASP A 27 6.59 3.17 -18.73
C ASP A 27 6.71 3.41 -17.20
N GLN A 28 7.74 4.15 -16.79
CA GLN A 28 8.11 4.57 -15.44
C GLN A 28 7.37 5.83 -14.97
N TYR A 29 6.64 6.54 -15.84
CA TYR A 29 5.81 7.67 -15.43
C TYR A 29 4.51 7.16 -14.82
N THR A 30 4.49 7.00 -13.50
CA THR A 30 3.21 6.90 -12.77
C THR A 30 2.44 8.19 -12.98
N SER A 31 1.17 8.10 -13.39
CA SER A 31 0.25 9.23 -13.44
C SER A 31 0.38 10.04 -12.16
N ALA A 32 0.53 11.37 -12.27
CA ALA A 32 0.56 12.26 -11.11
C ALA A 32 -0.65 11.93 -10.23
N MET A 33 -0.41 11.48 -8.99
CA MET A 33 -1.51 11.19 -8.08
C MET A 33 -2.28 12.49 -7.88
N THR A 34 -3.54 12.50 -8.30
CA THR A 34 -4.41 13.65 -8.14
C THR A 34 -4.61 13.89 -6.65
N VAL A 35 -3.90 14.87 -6.09
CA VAL A 35 -4.09 15.27 -4.69
C VAL A 35 -5.47 15.90 -4.59
N SER A 36 -6.45 15.13 -4.12
CA SER A 36 -7.78 15.64 -3.86
C SER A 36 -7.70 16.87 -2.95
N SER A 37 -8.40 17.94 -3.32
CA SER A 37 -8.52 19.14 -2.48
C SER A 37 -9.28 18.84 -1.19
N LEU A 38 -10.12 17.80 -1.19
CA LEU A 38 -10.91 17.35 -0.06
C LEU A 38 -10.04 16.60 0.96
N LEU A 39 -10.40 16.75 2.23
CA LEU A 39 -9.81 16.00 3.33
C LEU A 39 -10.22 14.52 3.18
N SER A 40 -9.30 13.59 3.48
CA SER A 40 -9.63 12.16 3.52
C SER A 40 -10.72 11.89 4.55
N ALA A 41 -11.59 10.92 4.31
CA ALA A 41 -12.69 10.61 5.22
C ALA A 41 -12.26 10.23 6.65
N HIS A 42 -11.07 9.64 6.81
CA HIS A 42 -10.50 9.25 8.11
C HIS A 42 -9.71 10.36 8.80
N ALA A 43 -9.54 11.51 8.15
CA ALA A 43 -8.81 12.63 8.72
C ALA A 43 -9.64 13.36 9.78
N SER A 44 -8.96 13.95 10.74
CA SER A 44 -9.57 14.68 11.85
C SER A 44 -10.14 16.01 11.38
N HIS A 45 -11.31 16.33 11.92
CA HIS A 45 -11.94 17.65 11.77
C HIS A 45 -11.72 18.58 12.98
N PHE A 46 -11.00 18.14 14.01
CA PHE A 46 -10.71 18.97 15.18
C PHE A 46 -9.74 20.12 14.86
N SER A 47 -10.07 21.32 15.34
CA SER A 47 -9.29 22.54 15.11
C SER A 47 -7.84 22.45 15.60
N GLN A 48 -7.60 21.73 16.70
CA GLN A 48 -6.26 21.50 17.26
C GLN A 48 -5.29 20.80 16.29
N TYR A 49 -5.82 20.02 15.33
CA TYR A 49 -5.02 19.31 14.35
C TYR A 49 -4.94 20.03 13.00
N SER A 50 -5.59 21.19 12.82
CA SER A 50 -5.71 21.86 11.52
C SER A 50 -4.36 22.19 10.87
N GLU A 51 -3.43 22.78 11.61
CA GLU A 51 -2.09 23.13 11.09
C GLU A 51 -1.22 21.89 10.85
N LEU A 52 -1.30 20.89 11.74
CA LEU A 52 -0.62 19.61 11.54
C LEU A 52 -1.15 18.91 10.29
N GLN A 53 -2.46 18.88 10.10
CA GLN A 53 -3.13 18.27 8.96
C GLN A 53 -2.75 18.95 7.63
N LYS A 54 -2.57 20.28 7.62
CA LYS A 54 -2.02 21.00 6.46
C LYS A 54 -0.60 20.53 6.14
N ALA A 55 0.29 20.47 7.14
CA ALA A 55 1.67 20.01 6.94
C ALA A 55 1.74 18.56 6.46
N LEU A 56 0.96 17.66 7.07
CA LEU A 56 0.89 16.24 6.70
C LEU A 56 0.33 16.03 5.30
N LYS A 57 -0.61 16.85 4.83
CA LYS A 57 -1.15 16.74 3.47
C LYS A 57 -0.06 16.87 2.40
N TYR A 58 0.91 17.78 2.60
CA TYR A 58 2.07 17.90 1.71
C TYR A 58 3.05 16.72 1.76
N ARG A 59 2.83 15.78 2.69
CA ARG A 59 3.60 14.56 2.86
C ARG A 59 2.83 13.31 2.44
N ASN A 60 1.65 13.44 1.84
CA ASN A 60 0.69 12.36 1.57
C ASN A 60 0.14 11.68 2.84
N LEU A 61 0.01 12.44 3.93
CA LEU A 61 -0.43 11.93 5.24
C LEU A 61 -1.68 12.67 5.75
N SER A 62 -2.40 12.01 6.66
CA SER A 62 -3.47 12.60 7.46
C SER A 62 -3.36 12.19 8.92
N VAL A 63 -3.93 12.99 9.81
CA VAL A 63 -4.05 12.68 11.23
C VAL A 63 -5.51 12.38 11.55
N THR A 64 -5.76 11.30 12.29
CA THR A 64 -7.10 10.89 12.73
C THR A 64 -7.58 11.63 13.96
N ASP A 65 -8.86 11.49 14.32
CA ASP A 65 -9.43 12.03 15.56
C ASP A 65 -8.66 11.56 16.82
N ALA A 66 -8.08 10.35 16.76
CA ALA A 66 -7.26 9.74 17.82
C ALA A 66 -5.79 10.19 17.82
N GLY A 67 -5.37 11.06 16.88
CA GLY A 67 -3.99 11.52 16.74
C GLY A 67 -3.06 10.56 15.99
N GLN A 68 -3.56 9.41 15.52
CA GLN A 68 -2.78 8.50 14.66
C GLN A 68 -2.56 9.10 13.28
N ILE A 69 -1.34 8.98 12.74
CA ILE A 69 -0.98 9.42 11.40
C ILE A 69 -1.07 8.24 10.42
N LEU A 70 -1.83 8.46 9.35
CA LEU A 70 -2.18 7.46 8.33
C LEU A 70 -1.86 7.99 6.93
N PRO A 71 -1.70 7.12 5.92
CA PRO A 71 -1.69 7.54 4.52
C PRO A 71 -2.93 8.36 4.19
N ILE A 72 -2.80 9.38 3.34
CA ILE A 72 -3.94 10.20 2.92
C ILE A 72 -4.97 9.37 2.16
N ASN A 73 -4.55 8.32 1.46
CA ASN A 73 -5.40 7.31 0.84
C ASN A 73 -4.58 6.04 0.53
N GLN A 74 -5.25 4.99 0.07
CA GLN A 74 -4.62 3.72 -0.30
C GLN A 74 -3.74 3.79 -1.55
N SER A 75 -3.99 4.72 -2.49
CA SER A 75 -3.18 4.79 -3.72
C SER A 75 -1.74 5.19 -3.44
N VAL A 76 -1.48 5.86 -2.32
CA VAL A 76 -0.12 6.15 -1.84
C VAL A 76 0.71 4.88 -1.65
N CYS A 77 0.08 3.75 -1.33
CA CYS A 77 0.80 2.52 -1.02
C CYS A 77 1.14 1.68 -2.25
N ASN A 78 0.64 2.05 -3.44
CA ASN A 78 0.71 1.27 -4.68
C ASN A 78 0.18 -0.18 -4.53
N ALA A 79 -0.64 -0.43 -3.50
CA ALA A 79 -1.31 -1.70 -3.25
C ALA A 79 -2.54 -1.44 -2.38
N ALA A 80 -3.57 -2.26 -2.51
CA ALA A 80 -4.74 -2.19 -1.65
C ALA A 80 -4.37 -2.48 -0.19
N LEU A 81 -4.94 -1.75 0.76
CA LEU A 81 -4.76 -2.02 2.19
C LEU A 81 -5.98 -2.74 2.76
N PHE A 82 -5.74 -3.85 3.45
CA PHE A 82 -6.76 -4.62 4.16
C PHE A 82 -6.47 -4.64 5.65
N TYR A 83 -7.49 -4.40 6.47
CA TYR A 83 -7.36 -4.50 7.92
C TYR A 83 -7.63 -5.92 8.40
N ARG A 84 -6.67 -6.51 9.12
CA ARG A 84 -6.79 -7.84 9.73
C ARG A 84 -7.65 -7.76 10.98
N ILE A 85 -8.73 -8.52 11.00
CA ILE A 85 -9.63 -8.58 12.14
C ILE A 85 -9.34 -9.84 12.95
N THR A 86 -8.98 -9.64 14.22
CA THR A 86 -8.80 -10.71 15.21
C THR A 86 -9.70 -10.51 16.45
N GLN A 87 -10.38 -9.36 16.55
CA GLN A 87 -11.20 -8.97 17.69
C GLN A 87 -12.32 -8.00 17.29
N THR A 88 -13.31 -7.81 18.17
CA THR A 88 -14.46 -6.91 17.96
C THR A 88 -14.13 -5.44 18.20
N THR A 89 -13.11 -5.14 19.01
CA THR A 89 -12.65 -3.76 19.24
C THR A 89 -11.77 -3.29 18.08
N LEU A 90 -12.34 -2.43 17.23
CA LEU A 90 -11.70 -1.91 16.03
C LEU A 90 -11.19 -0.47 16.24
N PRO A 91 -10.09 -0.06 15.56
CA PRO A 91 -9.62 1.32 15.58
C PRO A 91 -10.69 2.32 15.17
N GLN A 92 -10.61 3.55 15.68
CA GLN A 92 -11.63 4.58 15.46
C GLN A 92 -11.80 4.99 13.98
N TYR A 93 -10.75 4.85 13.16
CA TYR A 93 -10.85 5.12 11.72
C TYR A 93 -11.64 4.04 10.95
N ILE A 94 -11.92 2.88 11.56
CA ILE A 94 -12.78 1.85 10.98
C ILE A 94 -14.24 2.30 11.06
N GLY A 95 -14.91 2.41 9.90
CA GLY A 95 -16.15 3.17 9.70
C GLY A 95 -15.98 4.54 9.00
N LYS A 96 -14.75 5.02 8.80
CA LYS A 96 -14.44 6.25 8.05
C LYS A 96 -13.31 6.06 7.01
N HIS A 97 -12.97 4.82 6.67
CA HIS A 97 -11.75 4.45 5.97
C HIS A 97 -11.90 4.29 4.45
N GLN A 98 -12.97 4.81 3.85
CA GLN A 98 -13.27 4.59 2.42
C GLN A 98 -12.10 4.91 1.48
N ASP A 99 -11.27 5.90 1.86
CA ASP A 99 -10.11 6.30 1.06
C ASP A 99 -8.85 5.52 1.44
N LEU A 100 -8.82 4.87 2.60
CA LEU A 100 -7.64 4.25 3.21
C LEU A 100 -7.58 2.73 3.04
N LEU A 101 -8.69 2.02 3.21
CA LEU A 101 -8.74 0.56 3.14
C LEU A 101 -9.64 0.11 1.99
N SER A 102 -9.25 -1.00 1.35
CA SER A 102 -10.06 -1.74 0.39
C SER A 102 -10.99 -2.77 1.06
N GLY A 103 -10.82 -3.00 2.36
CA GLY A 103 -11.68 -3.88 3.15
C GLY A 103 -10.93 -4.61 4.26
N PHE A 104 -11.32 -5.85 4.52
CA PHE A 104 -10.97 -6.59 5.72
C PHE A 104 -10.44 -7.99 5.42
N TYR A 105 -9.54 -8.46 6.27
CA TYR A 105 -8.94 -9.79 6.20
C TYR A 105 -9.23 -10.58 7.47
N ILE A 106 -9.63 -11.84 7.32
CA ILE A 106 -10.03 -12.70 8.43
C ILE A 106 -9.44 -14.10 8.23
N ASP A 107 -8.68 -14.58 9.21
CA ASP A 107 -8.29 -15.98 9.31
C ASP A 107 -9.40 -16.74 10.06
N VAL A 108 -9.85 -17.87 9.52
CA VAL A 108 -11.00 -18.64 10.06
C VAL A 108 -10.64 -20.11 10.22
N ALA A 109 -10.97 -20.71 11.37
CA ALA A 109 -10.81 -22.14 11.64
C ALA A 109 -12.11 -22.75 12.18
N ARG A 110 -12.29 -24.06 12.00
CA ARG A 110 -13.44 -24.79 12.53
C ARG A 110 -13.07 -25.43 13.87
N VAL A 111 -13.64 -24.89 14.95
CA VAL A 111 -13.41 -25.41 16.31
C VAL A 111 -14.75 -25.78 16.93
N ASN A 112 -14.88 -27.03 17.38
CA ASN A 112 -16.11 -27.55 17.97
C ASN A 112 -17.36 -27.29 17.11
N GLN A 113 -17.25 -27.56 15.80
CA GLN A 113 -18.27 -27.34 14.78
C GLN A 113 -18.61 -25.89 14.45
N ASN A 114 -18.03 -24.90 15.14
CA ASN A 114 -18.26 -23.48 14.90
C ASN A 114 -17.12 -22.85 14.09
N TRP A 115 -17.48 -21.89 13.23
CA TRP A 115 -16.51 -21.05 12.53
C TRP A 115 -16.01 -19.93 13.44
N LEU A 116 -14.74 -19.97 13.79
CA LEU A 116 -14.10 -18.99 14.64
C LEU A 116 -13.08 -18.19 13.83
N VAL A 117 -13.09 -16.87 14.02
CA VAL A 117 -11.97 -16.00 13.68
C VAL A 117 -10.84 -16.27 14.65
N VAL A 118 -9.67 -16.54 14.09
CA VAL A 118 -8.49 -16.96 14.85
C VAL A 118 -7.33 -16.03 14.59
N ASP A 119 -6.60 -15.66 15.64
CA ASP A 119 -5.31 -15.02 15.46
C ASP A 119 -4.24 -16.08 15.19
N THR A 120 -3.92 -16.26 13.91
CA THR A 120 -2.83 -17.12 13.46
C THR A 120 -1.67 -16.24 13.01
N ASP A 121 -0.57 -16.21 13.75
CA ASP A 121 0.62 -15.44 13.36
C ASP A 121 1.38 -16.14 12.21
N ASN A 122 0.67 -16.34 11.09
CA ASN A 122 0.99 -17.15 9.90
C ASN A 122 0.70 -18.64 10.02
N ASP A 123 0.57 -19.17 11.24
CA ASP A 123 0.40 -20.60 11.47
C ASP A 123 -0.93 -20.93 12.16
N PHE A 124 -1.72 -21.79 11.52
CA PHE A 124 -2.96 -22.34 12.07
C PHE A 124 -2.73 -23.40 13.15
N SER A 125 -1.49 -23.87 13.33
CA SER A 125 -1.13 -24.76 14.44
C SER A 125 -1.18 -24.06 15.81
N THR A 126 -0.91 -22.75 15.82
CA THR A 126 -0.99 -21.90 17.01
C THR A 126 -2.22 -21.02 16.94
N ILE A 127 -3.33 -21.52 17.48
CA ILE A 127 -4.56 -20.74 17.56
C ILE A 127 -4.48 -19.85 18.82
N GLY A 128 -4.28 -18.55 18.61
CA GLY A 128 -4.34 -17.53 19.65
C GLY A 128 -5.76 -17.15 20.03
N ASN A 129 -6.06 -15.85 20.06
CA ASN A 129 -7.39 -15.32 20.34
C ASN A 129 -8.44 -15.93 19.39
N GLN A 130 -9.58 -16.32 19.95
CA GLN A 130 -10.69 -16.92 19.22
C GLN A 130 -11.97 -16.11 19.43
N GLN A 131 -12.67 -15.81 18.35
CA GLN A 131 -13.96 -15.14 18.39
C GLN A 131 -14.88 -15.79 17.36
N GLU A 132 -16.17 -15.97 17.67
CA GLU A 132 -17.10 -16.49 16.68
C GLU A 132 -17.19 -15.55 15.47
N LEU A 133 -17.19 -16.12 14.26
CA LEU A 133 -17.30 -15.35 13.02
C LEU A 133 -18.58 -14.51 12.99
N THR A 134 -19.67 -15.02 13.56
CA THR A 134 -20.95 -14.31 13.71
C THR A 134 -20.83 -13.04 14.58
N LYS A 135 -20.09 -13.12 15.69
CA LYS A 135 -19.84 -11.97 16.59
C LYS A 135 -18.97 -10.92 15.92
N ILE A 136 -17.92 -11.35 15.21
CA ILE A 136 -17.07 -10.46 14.41
C ILE A 136 -17.88 -9.78 13.31
N ALA A 137 -18.67 -10.55 12.55
CA ALA A 137 -19.52 -10.01 11.50
C ALA A 137 -20.51 -8.97 12.05
N ALA A 138 -21.20 -9.25 13.15
CA ALA A 138 -22.12 -8.31 13.78
C ALA A 138 -21.43 -6.99 14.17
N SER A 139 -20.21 -7.05 14.73
CA SER A 139 -19.43 -5.86 15.06
C SER A 139 -18.96 -5.10 13.83
N LEU A 140 -18.58 -5.82 12.78
CA LEU A 140 -17.99 -5.27 11.56
C LEU A 140 -19.04 -4.65 10.62
N MET A 141 -20.25 -5.25 10.54
CA MET A 141 -21.28 -4.86 9.56
C MET A 141 -21.76 -3.41 9.70
N SER A 142 -21.65 -2.82 10.89
CA SER A 142 -21.96 -1.40 11.11
C SER A 142 -20.87 -0.43 10.62
N LYS A 143 -19.70 -0.96 10.25
CA LYS A 143 -18.48 -0.20 9.94
C LYS A 143 -17.94 -0.44 8.53
N VAL A 144 -18.42 -1.48 7.85
CA VAL A 144 -18.09 -1.78 6.44
C VAL A 144 -18.80 -0.81 5.51
N MET A 145 -18.09 -0.43 4.46
CA MET A 145 -18.60 0.33 3.33
C MET A 145 -19.00 -0.61 2.20
N ARG A 146 -19.91 -0.16 1.31
CA ARG A 146 -20.44 -0.98 0.21
C ARG A 146 -19.35 -1.56 -0.71
N HIS A 147 -18.26 -0.83 -0.92
CA HIS A 147 -17.15 -1.26 -1.78
C HIS A 147 -16.14 -2.18 -1.08
N ASP A 148 -16.27 -2.39 0.23
CA ASP A 148 -15.28 -3.17 0.98
C ASP A 148 -15.33 -4.62 0.56
N THR A 149 -14.13 -5.19 0.41
CA THR A 149 -13.94 -6.61 0.15
C THR A 149 -13.59 -7.33 1.45
N ILE A 150 -14.27 -8.43 1.75
CA ILE A 150 -13.95 -9.30 2.89
C ILE A 150 -13.16 -10.49 2.36
N MET A 151 -11.87 -10.51 2.68
CA MET A 151 -10.95 -11.58 2.34
C MET A 151 -10.90 -12.59 3.49
N ILE A 152 -11.27 -13.84 3.22
CA ILE A 152 -11.34 -14.91 4.19
C ILE A 152 -10.29 -15.96 3.86
N ARG A 153 -9.42 -16.27 4.82
CA ARG A 153 -8.48 -17.38 4.74
C ARG A 153 -8.92 -18.48 5.69
N PRO A 154 -9.54 -19.56 5.21
CA PRO A 154 -9.78 -20.73 6.03
C PRO A 154 -8.47 -21.41 6.46
N GLU A 155 -8.57 -22.23 7.51
CA GLU A 155 -7.54 -23.18 7.89
C GLU A 155 -7.20 -24.13 6.72
N PRO A 156 -5.94 -24.56 6.59
CA PRO A 156 -5.53 -25.46 5.52
C PRO A 156 -6.18 -26.84 5.69
N GLY A 157 -6.47 -27.52 4.57
CA GLY A 157 -6.94 -28.90 4.59
C GLY A 157 -8.44 -29.10 4.82
N LEU A 158 -9.24 -28.04 4.72
CA LEU A 158 -10.70 -28.19 4.68
C LEU A 158 -11.15 -29.11 3.53
N ASP A 159 -12.15 -29.94 3.78
CA ASP A 159 -12.82 -30.69 2.74
C ASP A 159 -13.81 -29.80 1.96
N ASN A 160 -14.29 -30.30 0.82
CA ASN A 160 -15.24 -29.55 -0.02
C ASN A 160 -16.52 -29.19 0.75
N SER A 161 -17.00 -30.06 1.64
CA SER A 161 -18.25 -29.83 2.38
C SER A 161 -18.10 -28.68 3.38
N SER A 162 -17.02 -28.66 4.16
CA SER A 162 -16.74 -27.58 5.11
C SER A 162 -16.44 -26.27 4.39
N LEU A 163 -15.76 -26.30 3.24
CA LEU A 163 -15.52 -25.08 2.47
C LEU A 163 -16.82 -24.48 1.91
N ILE A 164 -17.73 -25.30 1.40
CA ILE A 164 -19.05 -24.85 0.94
C ILE A 164 -19.83 -24.22 2.09
N ASP A 165 -19.85 -24.89 3.26
CA ASP A 165 -20.52 -24.41 4.47
C ASP A 165 -19.96 -23.05 4.93
N LEU A 166 -18.63 -22.89 4.94
CA LEU A 166 -17.99 -21.62 5.28
C LEU A 166 -18.34 -20.51 4.28
N VAL A 167 -18.31 -20.80 2.98
CA VAL A 167 -18.68 -19.83 1.93
C VAL A 167 -20.13 -19.38 2.09
N GLN A 168 -21.06 -20.31 2.32
CA GLN A 168 -22.48 -20.00 2.55
C GLN A 168 -22.67 -19.17 3.82
N THR A 169 -21.99 -19.55 4.90
CA THR A 169 -21.97 -18.79 6.16
C THR A 169 -21.47 -17.37 5.92
N ALA A 170 -20.30 -17.19 5.28
CA ALA A 170 -19.75 -15.87 4.98
C ALA A 170 -20.69 -15.01 4.12
N LYS A 171 -21.32 -15.59 3.10
CA LYS A 171 -22.32 -14.89 2.27
C LYS A 171 -23.52 -14.38 3.08
N SER A 172 -24.00 -15.18 4.02
CA SER A 172 -25.10 -14.77 4.90
C SER A 172 -24.70 -13.65 5.85
N LEU A 173 -23.47 -13.68 6.37
CA LEU A 173 -22.97 -12.72 7.34
C LEU A 173 -22.57 -11.37 6.72
N PHE A 174 -22.05 -11.38 5.50
CA PHE A 174 -21.56 -10.20 4.77
C PHE A 174 -22.39 -9.91 3.52
N LEU A 175 -23.71 -9.96 3.66
CA LEU A 175 -24.64 -9.78 2.54
C LEU A 175 -24.41 -8.43 1.84
N GLY A 176 -24.24 -8.47 0.52
CA GLY A 176 -24.04 -7.26 -0.30
C GLY A 176 -22.59 -6.77 -0.39
N HIS A 177 -21.62 -7.48 0.20
CA HIS A 177 -20.19 -7.18 0.10
C HIS A 177 -19.47 -8.18 -0.81
N ARG A 178 -18.34 -7.75 -1.41
CA ARG A 178 -17.48 -8.63 -2.19
C ARG A 178 -16.74 -9.56 -1.24
N LEU A 179 -16.74 -10.84 -1.56
CA LEU A 179 -16.03 -11.86 -0.80
C LEU A 179 -14.87 -12.40 -1.65
N GLN A 180 -13.73 -12.60 -0.99
CA GLN A 180 -12.55 -13.25 -1.55
C GLN A 180 -12.12 -14.40 -0.62
N PHE A 181 -11.74 -15.53 -1.19
CA PHE A 181 -11.36 -16.72 -0.41
C PHE A 181 -9.98 -17.21 -0.80
N ILE A 182 -9.06 -17.26 0.18
CA ILE A 182 -7.71 -17.78 -0.01
C ILE A 182 -7.71 -19.29 0.23
N VAL A 183 -7.62 -20.08 -0.83
CA VAL A 183 -7.75 -21.54 -0.77
C VAL A 183 -6.64 -22.26 -1.53
N ALA A 184 -6.48 -23.54 -1.22
CA ALA A 184 -5.57 -24.41 -1.98
C ALA A 184 -5.98 -24.47 -3.46
N LYS A 185 -5.00 -24.67 -4.36
CA LYS A 185 -5.20 -24.65 -5.81
C LYS A 185 -6.34 -25.54 -6.30
N HIS A 186 -6.52 -26.71 -5.69
CA HIS A 186 -7.57 -27.66 -6.08
C HIS A 186 -9.00 -27.21 -5.72
N HIS A 187 -9.17 -26.22 -4.84
CA HIS A 187 -10.48 -25.66 -4.48
C HIS A 187 -10.85 -24.38 -5.25
N LEU A 188 -9.94 -23.82 -6.06
CA LEU A 188 -10.17 -22.54 -6.76
C LEU A 188 -11.43 -22.58 -7.63
N ALA A 189 -11.62 -23.66 -8.40
CA ALA A 189 -12.80 -23.84 -9.25
C ALA A 189 -14.09 -23.96 -8.45
N LEU A 190 -14.06 -24.66 -7.31
CA LEU A 190 -15.22 -24.80 -6.42
C LEU A 190 -15.65 -23.43 -5.88
N VAL A 191 -14.70 -22.66 -5.34
CA VAL A 191 -14.97 -21.30 -4.81
C VAL A 191 -15.51 -20.38 -5.91
N ASN A 192 -14.92 -20.43 -7.11
CA ASN A 192 -15.40 -19.64 -8.24
C ASN A 192 -16.85 -20.01 -8.64
N ASN A 193 -17.17 -21.31 -8.67
CA ASN A 193 -18.53 -21.80 -8.95
C ASN A 193 -19.54 -21.41 -7.88
N LEU A 194 -19.09 -21.19 -6.64
CA LEU A 194 -19.90 -20.61 -5.58
C LEU A 194 -20.06 -19.09 -5.73
N ALA A 195 -19.70 -18.47 -6.86
CA ALA A 195 -19.81 -17.03 -7.12
C ALA A 195 -19.09 -16.18 -6.06
N VAL A 196 -17.88 -16.59 -5.69
CA VAL A 196 -16.96 -15.89 -4.81
C VAL A 196 -15.61 -15.84 -5.49
N GLU A 197 -14.84 -14.79 -5.27
CA GLU A 197 -13.55 -14.65 -5.95
C GLU A 197 -12.48 -15.51 -5.25
N PRO A 198 -11.84 -16.45 -5.97
CA PRO A 198 -10.80 -17.27 -5.39
C PRO A 198 -9.43 -16.60 -5.46
N LEU A 199 -8.67 -16.71 -4.37
CA LEU A 199 -7.25 -16.46 -4.29
C LEU A 199 -6.55 -17.77 -3.93
N SER A 200 -5.33 -17.97 -4.42
CA SER A 200 -4.58 -19.20 -4.17
C SER A 200 -3.68 -19.07 -2.93
N THR A 201 -3.46 -20.19 -2.24
CA THR A 201 -2.40 -20.30 -1.22
C THR A 201 -1.00 -20.37 -1.82
N THR A 202 -0.87 -20.49 -3.15
CA THR A 202 0.40 -20.66 -3.87
C THR A 202 0.41 -19.85 -5.16
N ALA A 203 1.59 -19.49 -5.66
CA ALA A 203 1.74 -18.76 -6.92
C ALA A 203 0.94 -19.39 -8.07
N SER A 204 0.23 -18.54 -8.81
CA SER A 204 -0.66 -18.92 -9.92
C SER A 204 -0.72 -17.79 -10.94
N GLN A 205 -0.63 -18.13 -12.23
CA GLN A 205 -0.74 -17.13 -13.32
C GLN A 205 -2.20 -16.66 -13.53
N SER A 206 -3.19 -17.43 -13.09
CA SER A 206 -4.62 -17.15 -13.36
C SER A 206 -5.35 -16.55 -12.17
N TYR A 207 -4.73 -16.52 -10.99
CA TYR A 207 -5.36 -16.09 -9.75
C TYR A 207 -4.33 -15.37 -8.89
N GLY A 208 -4.75 -14.31 -8.19
CA GLY A 208 -3.94 -13.74 -7.12
C GLY A 208 -3.66 -14.79 -6.04
N PHE A 209 -2.58 -14.63 -5.29
CA PHE A 209 -2.14 -15.59 -4.28
C PHE A 209 -1.57 -14.90 -3.06
N ILE A 210 -1.66 -15.56 -1.91
CA ILE A 210 -1.00 -15.08 -0.69
C ILE A 210 0.49 -15.43 -0.73
N ALA A 211 1.34 -14.43 -0.49
CA ALA A 211 2.78 -14.61 -0.40
C ALA A 211 3.19 -15.43 0.84
N THR A 212 4.38 -16.03 0.78
CA THR A 212 4.98 -16.67 1.94
C THR A 212 5.39 -15.63 3.01
N THR A 213 5.48 -16.09 4.25
CA THR A 213 5.78 -15.22 5.42
C THR A 213 7.14 -14.53 5.33
N GLU A 214 8.13 -15.09 4.64
CA GLU A 214 9.43 -14.41 4.45
C GLU A 214 9.32 -13.08 3.70
N GLN A 215 8.26 -12.90 2.92
CA GLN A 215 7.99 -11.65 2.21
C GLN A 215 7.17 -10.65 3.05
N THR A 216 6.64 -11.08 4.20
CA THR A 216 5.85 -10.27 5.11
C THR A 216 6.74 -9.65 6.20
N SER A 217 6.34 -8.51 6.73
CA SER A 217 7.07 -7.79 7.79
C SER A 217 6.14 -7.59 9.00
N GLU A 218 6.67 -7.17 10.15
CA GLU A 218 5.84 -6.94 11.35
C GLU A 218 4.61 -6.05 11.09
N ALA A 219 4.78 -4.99 10.32
CA ALA A 219 3.69 -4.09 9.95
C ALA A 219 2.79 -4.64 8.82
N ARG A 220 3.33 -5.49 7.94
CA ARG A 220 2.62 -6.11 6.81
C ARG A 220 2.39 -7.58 7.14
N LYS A 221 1.33 -7.91 7.86
CA LYS A 221 1.07 -9.29 8.29
C LYS A 221 0.94 -10.26 7.12
N ARG A 222 0.35 -9.84 5.99
CA ARG A 222 0.30 -10.62 4.74
C ARG A 222 0.46 -9.74 3.52
N MET A 223 0.87 -10.35 2.41
CA MET A 223 0.80 -9.74 1.08
C MET A 223 0.04 -10.67 0.14
N VAL A 224 -0.83 -10.09 -0.67
CA VAL A 224 -1.44 -10.77 -1.81
C VAL A 224 -0.76 -10.26 -3.06
N MET A 225 -0.32 -11.21 -3.87
CA MET A 225 0.44 -10.99 -5.08
C MET A 225 -0.38 -11.45 -6.28
N THR A 226 -0.12 -10.87 -7.43
CA THR A 226 -0.49 -11.46 -8.73
C THR A 226 0.79 -11.86 -9.45
N MET A 227 0.69 -12.81 -10.37
CA MET A 227 1.80 -13.17 -11.25
C MET A 227 1.44 -12.79 -12.68
N ASP A 228 2.34 -12.08 -13.36
CA ASP A 228 2.16 -11.73 -14.77
C ASP A 228 2.50 -12.91 -15.70
N SER A 229 2.39 -12.69 -17.02
CA SER A 229 2.72 -13.70 -18.03
C SER A 229 4.21 -14.04 -18.13
N PHE A 230 5.08 -13.29 -17.42
CA PHE A 230 6.53 -13.48 -17.38
C PHE A 230 7.01 -14.02 -16.03
N ASP A 231 6.09 -14.56 -15.21
CA ASP A 231 6.35 -15.07 -13.87
C ASP A 231 6.92 -14.02 -12.90
N VAL A 232 6.62 -12.74 -13.14
CA VAL A 232 6.94 -11.64 -12.23
C VAL A 232 5.77 -11.45 -11.27
N ALA A 233 6.07 -11.51 -9.98
CA ALA A 233 5.09 -11.33 -8.92
C ALA A 233 5.00 -9.87 -8.48
N ASP A 234 3.80 -9.30 -8.52
CA ASP A 234 3.52 -7.91 -8.11
C ASP A 234 2.54 -7.87 -6.93
N PRO A 235 2.77 -7.02 -5.92
CA PRO A 235 1.85 -6.89 -4.79
C PRO A 235 0.57 -6.17 -5.22
N ILE A 236 -0.57 -6.81 -5.00
CA ILE A 236 -1.89 -6.23 -5.25
C ILE A 236 -2.60 -5.81 -3.97
N ALA A 237 -2.28 -6.44 -2.84
CA ALA A 237 -2.82 -6.08 -1.54
C ALA A 237 -1.86 -6.36 -0.39
N ILE A 238 -2.02 -5.61 0.69
CA ILE A 238 -1.26 -5.72 1.94
C ILE A 238 -2.27 -5.82 3.09
N VAL A 239 -2.06 -6.80 3.96
CA VAL A 239 -2.86 -7.00 5.16
C VAL A 239 -2.12 -6.44 6.36
N VAL A 240 -2.77 -5.60 7.15
CA VAL A 240 -2.21 -4.88 8.30
C VAL A 240 -3.08 -5.04 9.53
N ASP A 241 -2.51 -4.97 10.74
CA ASP A 241 -3.28 -5.01 11.99
C ASP A 241 -3.41 -3.63 12.66
N SER A 242 -2.32 -2.89 12.78
CA SER A 242 -2.21 -1.73 13.67
C SER A 242 -1.31 -0.64 13.11
N GLN A 243 -0.47 -0.98 12.12
CA GLN A 243 0.53 -0.08 11.52
C GLN A 243 0.33 0.12 10.00
N PRO A 244 -0.84 0.58 9.55
CA PRO A 244 -1.12 0.82 8.12
C PRO A 244 -0.11 1.77 7.46
N LEU A 245 0.37 2.79 8.17
CA LEU A 245 1.35 3.73 7.63
C LEU A 245 2.70 3.04 7.36
N ILE A 246 3.25 2.32 8.34
CA ILE A 246 4.55 1.64 8.19
C ILE A 246 4.46 0.58 7.09
N ALA A 247 3.35 -0.16 7.03
CA ALA A 247 3.07 -1.11 5.97
C ALA A 247 3.10 -0.46 4.57
N CYS A 248 2.44 0.69 4.42
CA CYS A 248 2.43 1.48 3.20
C CYS A 248 3.85 1.93 2.81
N MET A 249 4.65 2.42 3.76
CA MET A 249 6.02 2.89 3.53
C MET A 249 6.98 1.76 3.15
N GLN A 250 6.75 0.55 3.67
CA GLN A 250 7.52 -0.63 3.30
C GLN A 250 7.17 -1.15 1.90
N ALA A 251 5.92 -0.97 1.46
CA ALA A 251 5.49 -1.34 0.12
C ALA A 251 5.86 -0.31 -0.94
N ASN A 252 5.78 0.98 -0.61
CA ASN A 252 6.14 2.07 -1.49
C ASN A 252 7.12 3.04 -0.81
N LYS A 253 8.38 3.05 -1.28
CA LYS A 253 9.42 3.98 -0.80
C LYS A 253 9.07 5.45 -1.05
N HIS A 254 8.14 5.72 -1.97
CA HIS A 254 7.64 7.05 -2.31
C HIS A 254 6.27 7.35 -1.68
N ALA A 255 5.80 6.51 -0.74
CA ALA A 255 4.57 6.76 -0.01
C ALA A 255 4.58 8.14 0.66
N ILE A 256 5.73 8.52 1.23
CA ILE A 256 5.93 9.81 1.87
C ILE A 256 6.72 10.71 0.94
N LEU A 257 6.18 11.89 0.66
CA LEU A 257 6.88 12.89 -0.15
C LEU A 257 8.06 13.48 0.63
N SER A 258 9.03 14.00 -0.10
CA SER A 258 10.20 14.66 0.46
C SER A 258 9.82 15.78 1.44
N PRO A 259 10.68 16.10 2.42
CA PRO A 259 10.47 17.23 3.32
C PRO A 259 10.14 18.52 2.55
N THR A 260 9.15 19.27 3.03
CA THR A 260 8.75 20.56 2.45
C THR A 260 9.62 21.71 2.94
N GLN A 261 10.30 21.50 4.06
CA GLN A 261 11.20 22.48 4.66
C GLN A 261 12.58 21.87 4.88
N LYS A 262 13.61 22.67 4.60
CA LYS A 262 15.01 22.32 4.88
C LYS A 262 15.42 22.91 6.22
N VAL A 263 16.05 22.10 7.06
CA VAL A 263 16.63 22.54 8.32
C VAL A 263 18.13 22.72 8.12
N THR A 264 18.60 23.96 8.23
CA THR A 264 20.01 24.34 8.08
C THR A 264 20.71 24.52 9.43
N ALA A 265 19.95 24.64 10.52
CA ALA A 265 20.41 24.72 11.90
C ALA A 265 19.37 24.10 12.84
N ALA A 266 19.78 23.68 14.04
CA ALA A 266 18.86 23.14 15.04
C ALA A 266 17.76 24.19 15.36
N PRO A 267 16.47 23.86 15.16
CA PRO A 267 15.39 24.82 15.38
C PRO A 267 15.25 25.16 16.88
N LEU A 268 14.99 26.43 17.17
CA LEU A 268 14.81 26.92 18.55
C LEU A 268 13.57 26.33 19.25
N LYS A 269 12.56 25.94 18.46
CA LYS A 269 11.36 25.25 18.92
C LYS A 269 11.04 24.14 17.93
N VAL A 270 10.85 22.93 18.45
CA VAL A 270 10.37 21.79 17.68
C VAL A 270 8.92 21.54 18.08
N ASP A 271 8.00 21.59 17.13
CA ASP A 271 6.61 21.18 17.31
C ASP A 271 6.22 20.14 16.25
N THR A 272 5.00 19.60 16.36
CA THR A 272 4.51 18.54 15.48
C THR A 272 4.37 19.01 14.02
N VAL A 273 4.08 20.29 13.79
CA VAL A 273 3.94 20.88 12.45
C VAL A 273 5.31 20.96 11.77
N LEU A 274 6.32 21.45 12.50
CA LEU A 274 7.69 21.49 12.03
C LEU A 274 8.19 20.07 11.75
N LEU A 275 8.01 19.14 12.69
CA LEU A 275 8.40 17.73 12.52
C LEU A 275 7.79 17.13 11.24
N ALA A 276 6.49 17.31 11.02
CA ALA A 276 5.81 16.87 9.81
C ALA A 276 6.43 17.45 8.53
N SER A 277 6.99 18.66 8.59
CA SER A 277 7.58 19.34 7.43
C SER A 277 9.02 18.94 7.13
N ILE A 278 9.78 18.50 8.14
CA ILE A 278 11.25 18.34 8.04
C ILE A 278 11.72 16.89 8.17
N LEU A 279 10.90 15.99 8.73
CA LEU A 279 11.31 14.60 8.95
C LEU A 279 11.55 13.88 7.62
N PRO A 280 12.60 13.05 7.50
CA PRO A 280 12.88 12.28 6.29
C PRO A 280 11.74 11.32 5.93
N THR A 281 11.72 10.87 4.68
CA THR A 281 10.63 10.01 4.16
C THR A 281 10.54 8.65 4.84
N ASN A 282 11.60 8.18 5.51
CA ASN A 282 11.61 6.91 6.25
C ASN A 282 11.40 7.08 7.77
N ALA A 283 11.05 8.27 8.25
CA ALA A 283 10.80 8.52 9.66
C ALA A 283 9.49 7.89 10.14
N ASP A 284 9.42 7.50 11.40
CA ASP A 284 8.17 7.07 12.03
C ASP A 284 7.34 8.29 12.47
N PHE A 285 6.32 8.64 11.65
CA PHE A 285 5.43 9.75 11.93
C PHE A 285 4.41 9.44 13.04
N ASN A 286 4.19 8.18 13.44
CA ASN A 286 3.30 7.88 14.57
C ASN A 286 3.96 8.10 15.94
N ARG A 287 5.26 8.42 15.96
CA ARG A 287 6.04 8.67 17.18
C ARG A 287 6.54 10.11 17.27
N LEU A 288 5.75 11.10 16.82
CA LEU A 288 6.15 12.52 16.83
C LEU A 288 6.69 13.03 18.19
N PRO A 289 6.14 12.66 19.36
CA PRO A 289 6.70 13.08 20.64
C PRO A 289 8.15 12.63 20.85
N GLU A 290 8.48 11.41 20.41
CA GLU A 290 9.86 10.90 20.50
C GLU A 290 10.76 11.51 19.42
N GLN A 291 10.22 11.74 18.23
CA GLN A 291 10.92 12.47 17.16
C GLN A 291 11.34 13.87 17.64
N GLN A 292 10.48 14.54 18.41
CA GLN A 292 10.76 15.86 18.98
C GLN A 292 12.02 15.84 19.86
N GLN A 293 12.15 14.80 20.70
CA GLN A 293 13.31 14.62 21.59
C GLN A 293 14.57 14.32 20.76
N LEU A 294 14.50 13.34 19.85
CA LEU A 294 15.63 12.92 19.03
C LEU A 294 16.16 14.03 18.11
N LEU A 295 15.29 14.90 17.61
CA LEU A 295 15.70 15.97 16.71
C LEU A 295 16.63 16.97 17.40
N SER A 296 16.46 17.20 18.71
CA SER A 296 17.37 18.04 19.49
C SER A 296 18.79 17.47 19.56
N GLU A 297 18.92 16.15 19.45
CA GLU A 297 20.20 15.44 19.37
C GLU A 297 20.75 15.32 17.93
N GLY A 298 20.07 15.92 16.95
CA GLY A 298 20.40 15.75 15.55
C GLY A 298 20.14 14.32 15.06
N LYS A 299 19.12 13.65 15.60
CA LYS A 299 18.70 12.29 15.21
C LYS A 299 17.22 12.26 14.88
N TYR A 300 16.78 11.15 14.30
CA TYR A 300 15.37 10.83 14.12
C TYR A 300 15.17 9.32 14.19
N LEU A 301 13.95 8.89 14.49
CA LEU A 301 13.58 7.48 14.52
C LEU A 301 13.02 7.05 13.16
N SER A 302 13.54 5.97 12.59
CA SER A 302 13.00 5.38 11.37
C SER A 302 11.84 4.42 11.64
N ILE A 303 11.09 4.07 10.59
CA ILE A 303 10.02 3.05 10.65
C ILE A 303 10.49 1.65 11.08
N ASN A 304 11.80 1.40 11.07
CA ASN A 304 12.40 0.14 11.53
C ASN A 304 12.92 0.26 12.98
N ASN A 305 12.45 1.27 13.74
CA ASN A 305 12.90 1.58 15.10
C ASN A 305 14.40 1.88 15.22
N GLN A 306 15.04 2.35 14.15
CA GLN A 306 16.45 2.73 14.16
C GLN A 306 16.60 4.23 14.40
N GLN A 307 17.42 4.62 15.36
CA GLN A 307 17.83 6.02 15.50
C GLN A 307 18.91 6.33 14.47
N LEU A 308 18.61 7.25 13.56
CA LEU A 308 19.48 7.66 12.48
C LEU A 308 19.87 9.13 12.65
N SER A 309 21.07 9.49 12.23
CA SER A 309 21.49 10.90 12.24
C SER A 309 20.63 11.70 11.27
N TYR A 310 20.03 12.77 11.79
CA TYR A 310 19.40 13.79 11.00
C TYR A 310 20.52 14.58 10.31
N ARG A 311 20.79 14.27 9.03
CA ARG A 311 21.76 15.03 8.24
C ARG A 311 21.19 16.43 8.00
N VAL A 312 21.47 17.36 8.92
CA VAL A 312 21.36 18.80 8.67
C VAL A 312 22.15 19.06 7.40
N GLY A 313 21.49 19.58 6.37
CA GLY A 313 22.05 19.70 5.02
C GLY A 313 23.19 20.71 4.97
N ASN A 314 24.35 20.38 5.54
CA ASN A 314 25.57 21.17 5.50
C ASN A 314 26.73 20.41 4.83
N LYS A 315 26.40 19.57 3.85
CA LYS A 315 27.24 19.53 2.66
C LYS A 315 26.33 19.73 1.48
N PRO A 316 26.51 20.78 0.65
CA PRO A 316 26.02 20.67 -0.71
C PRO A 316 26.55 19.34 -1.22
N LEU A 317 25.68 18.49 -1.78
CA LEU A 317 26.16 17.54 -2.76
C LEU A 317 26.93 18.41 -3.74
N SER A 318 28.27 18.38 -3.69
CA SER A 318 29.07 19.00 -4.72
C SER A 318 28.63 18.27 -5.98
N ASN A 319 27.75 18.92 -6.73
CA ASN A 319 27.32 18.43 -8.02
C ASN A 319 28.61 18.06 -8.76
N ARG A 320 28.76 16.83 -9.25
CA ARG A 320 30.01 16.48 -9.95
C ARG A 320 30.26 17.44 -11.12
N CYS A 321 29.20 18.02 -11.69
CA CYS A 321 29.28 19.08 -12.69
C CYS A 321 29.79 20.44 -12.15
N SER A 322 29.63 20.71 -10.85
CA SER A 322 30.21 21.91 -10.19
C SER A 322 31.72 21.82 -9.98
N LEU A 323 32.31 20.64 -10.21
CA LEU A 323 33.77 20.45 -10.25
C LEU A 323 34.34 20.64 -11.66
N LEU A 324 33.48 20.69 -12.69
CA LEU A 324 33.84 20.96 -14.09
C LEU A 324 33.66 22.45 -14.38
N LYS A 325 34.55 23.03 -15.17
CA LYS A 325 34.47 24.43 -15.64
C LYS A 325 33.70 24.49 -16.96
N LYS A 326 33.12 25.64 -17.28
CA LYS A 326 32.35 25.89 -18.54
C LYS A 326 33.11 25.59 -19.86
N GLY A 327 34.40 25.30 -19.81
CA GLY A 327 35.23 24.92 -20.96
C GLY A 327 35.63 23.45 -21.00
N ASP A 328 35.26 22.64 -20.00
CA ASP A 328 35.54 21.20 -20.02
C ASP A 328 34.55 20.50 -20.95
N GLU A 329 35.04 19.54 -21.73
CA GLU A 329 34.28 18.83 -22.77
C GLU A 329 33.03 18.13 -22.19
N ASP A 330 33.13 17.66 -20.95
CA ASP A 330 32.06 16.97 -20.21
C ASP A 330 31.12 17.92 -19.45
N TYR A 331 31.39 19.23 -19.38
CA TYR A 331 30.59 20.17 -18.58
C TYR A 331 29.14 20.20 -19.06
N GLN A 332 28.95 20.32 -20.38
CA GLN A 332 27.62 20.47 -20.95
C GLN A 332 26.85 19.15 -20.93
N TYR A 333 27.53 18.03 -21.17
CA TYR A 333 26.96 16.69 -20.98
C TYR A 333 26.52 16.44 -19.53
N CYS A 334 27.31 16.88 -18.55
CA CYS A 334 26.98 16.73 -17.14
C CYS A 334 25.76 17.58 -16.72
N ILE A 335 25.64 18.81 -17.24
CA ILE A 335 24.48 19.69 -17.02
C ILE A 335 23.21 19.12 -17.70
N ASP A 336 23.33 18.59 -18.92
CA ASP A 336 22.19 18.01 -19.64
C ASP A 336 21.69 16.74 -18.94
N ARG A 337 22.60 15.90 -18.41
CA ARG A 337 22.24 14.70 -17.63
C ARG A 337 21.84 14.97 -16.19
N GLN A 338 22.02 16.19 -15.68
CA GLN A 338 21.44 16.57 -14.40
C GLN A 338 19.91 16.54 -14.46
N GLN A 339 19.31 16.82 -15.62
CA GLN A 339 17.87 16.65 -15.84
C GLN A 339 17.47 15.17 -15.87
N ASP A 340 18.35 14.27 -16.33
CA ASP A 340 18.15 12.81 -16.24
C ASP A 340 18.31 12.27 -14.81
N GLY A 341 19.08 12.94 -13.96
CA GLY A 341 19.36 12.51 -12.58
C GLY A 341 18.20 12.74 -11.61
N ASP A 342 17.29 13.67 -11.94
CA ASP A 342 16.05 13.89 -11.20
C ASP A 342 14.93 12.90 -11.61
N THR A 343 15.13 12.13 -12.69
CA THR A 343 14.36 10.92 -12.96
C THR A 343 14.93 9.74 -12.17
N VAL A 344 14.39 9.52 -10.97
CA VAL A 344 14.69 8.34 -10.15
C VAL A 344 14.28 7.08 -10.91
N ILE A 345 15.26 6.33 -11.40
CA ILE A 345 15.06 4.99 -11.97
C ILE A 345 14.62 4.06 -10.83
N THR A 346 13.33 3.71 -10.78
CA THR A 346 12.80 2.66 -9.90
C THR A 346 12.70 1.35 -10.66
N THR A 347 13.54 0.38 -10.30
CA THR A 347 13.15 -1.05 -10.26
C THR A 347 14.20 -1.81 -9.45
N GLN A 348 13.84 -2.28 -8.25
CA GLN A 348 14.46 -3.48 -7.71
C GLN A 348 13.66 -4.66 -8.26
N LYS A 349 14.01 -5.13 -9.45
CA LYS A 349 13.62 -6.47 -9.89
C LYS A 349 14.43 -7.45 -9.03
N TYR A 350 13.75 -8.27 -8.23
CA TYR A 350 14.40 -9.40 -7.57
C TYR A 350 14.60 -10.49 -8.64
N ILE A 351 15.83 -10.67 -9.08
CA ILE A 351 16.21 -11.81 -9.92
C ILE A 351 16.45 -13.00 -8.97
N MET A 352 15.55 -13.98 -8.97
CA MET A 352 15.85 -15.25 -8.30
C MET A 352 16.94 -15.98 -9.10
N LYS A 353 18.11 -16.18 -8.49
CA LYS A 353 19.13 -17.08 -9.04
C LYS A 353 18.62 -18.51 -8.94
N LYS A 354 18.56 -19.19 -10.09
CA LYS A 354 18.33 -20.63 -10.17
C LYS A 354 19.40 -21.35 -9.32
N GLN A 355 18.98 -22.08 -8.28
CA GLN A 355 19.88 -23.00 -7.58
C GLN A 355 20.30 -24.12 -8.55
N LYS A 356 21.58 -24.47 -8.51
CA LYS A 356 22.14 -25.58 -9.29
C LYS A 356 21.85 -26.90 -8.61
#